data_AF-A0A523IEJ8-F1
#
_entry.id   AF-A0A523IEJ8-F1
#
_cell.length_a   1.000
_cell.length_b   1.000
_cell.length_c   1.000
_cell.angle_alpha   90.00
_cell.angle_beta   90.00
_cell.angle_gamma   90.00
#
_symmetry.space_group_name_H-M   'P 1'
#
loop_
_entity.id
_entity.type
_entity.pdbx_description
1 polymer ?
#
loop_
_entity_poly.entity_id
_entity_poly.type
_entity_poly.pdbx_seq_one_letter_code
_entity_poly.pdbx_strand_id
1 'polypeptide(L)'
;MKKINSFILHRLSKLLTGVFVLALLGAPHSAGKESLYIFLPTEVRPKVLQDKLSQACPNLKITAFGRIKDFKVKIAQEPPTAILTITPVLKLFDDYSTKFSGLLNGSKFQKYVLLSVEQPIELNGLSDKTIGVVDFLGRKGMKVLYARLFRPAPKLKRVTKLEDLLTLLNFKMVDAILLPASKVASFREKSKLNFVITKLENIKLGLTALAVNRKEKATAVIEAIKKLDKENKALLGVEAWVK
;
A
#
# COMPACT_ATOMS: atom_id res chain seq x y z
N MET A 1 23.68 -67.47 -55.73
CA MET A 1 24.87 -67.23 -56.58
C MET A 1 24.43 -66.83 -57.98
N LYS A 2 25.09 -65.84 -58.58
CA LYS A 2 24.89 -65.23 -59.92
C LYS A 2 23.67 -64.29 -60.01
N LYS A 3 23.73 -63.08 -60.58
CA LYS A 3 24.82 -62.25 -61.11
C LYS A 3 24.29 -60.81 -61.15
N ILE A 4 25.15 -59.87 -60.78
CA ILE A 4 25.00 -58.43 -60.97
C ILE A 4 24.94 -58.13 -62.47
N ASN A 5 24.06 -57.22 -62.89
CA ASN A 5 24.26 -56.41 -64.09
C ASN A 5 23.79 -54.97 -63.80
N SER A 6 24.78 -54.15 -63.46
CA SER A 6 24.80 -52.70 -63.69
C SER A 6 24.75 -52.45 -65.19
N PHE A 7 23.89 -51.52 -65.68
CA PHE A 7 24.36 -50.43 -66.55
C PHE A 7 23.24 -49.44 -67.01
N ILE A 8 23.57 -48.14 -66.90
CA ILE A 8 23.12 -46.94 -67.67
C ILE A 8 21.63 -46.53 -67.55
N LEU A 9 21.33 -45.39 -66.92
CA LEU A 9 21.17 -44.12 -67.65
C LEU A 9 21.00 -42.89 -66.76
N HIS A 10 21.71 -41.87 -67.22
CA HIS A 10 21.90 -40.52 -66.75
C HIS A 10 20.63 -39.63 -66.84
N ARG A 11 20.65 -38.54 -66.07
CA ARG A 11 19.83 -37.30 -66.17
C ARG A 11 18.45 -37.30 -65.50
N LEU A 12 18.34 -36.57 -64.40
CA LEU A 12 17.78 -35.21 -64.42
C LEU A 12 17.90 -34.55 -63.04
N SER A 13 18.61 -33.44 -63.03
CA SER A 13 18.59 -32.43 -62.00
C SER A 13 17.21 -31.78 -61.92
N LYS A 14 16.78 -31.43 -60.70
CA LYS A 14 16.08 -30.19 -60.30
C LYS A 14 15.58 -30.39 -58.86
N LEU A 15 16.27 -29.79 -57.90
CA LEU A 15 15.76 -28.63 -57.16
C LEU A 15 14.33 -28.83 -56.66
N LEU A 16 14.22 -29.28 -55.41
CA LEU A 16 13.12 -28.92 -54.53
C LEU A 16 13.72 -28.73 -53.14
N THR A 17 14.49 -27.67 -53.01
CA THR A 17 14.82 -27.02 -51.74
C THR A 17 13.49 -26.47 -51.19
N GLY A 18 12.76 -27.32 -50.47
CA GLY A 18 11.58 -26.91 -49.73
C GLY A 18 12.00 -26.00 -48.58
N VAL A 19 11.90 -24.69 -48.80
CA VAL A 19 12.04 -23.69 -47.73
C VAL A 19 10.83 -23.84 -46.80
N PHE A 20 11.00 -24.57 -45.70
CA PHE A 20 10.03 -24.60 -44.61
C PHE A 20 10.18 -23.27 -43.84
N VAL A 21 9.48 -22.22 -44.30
CA VAL A 21 9.34 -20.98 -43.52
C VAL A 21 8.48 -21.31 -42.31
N LEU A 22 9.13 -21.70 -41.21
CA LEU A 22 8.49 -21.81 -39.91
C LEU A 22 8.15 -20.39 -39.46
N ALA A 23 6.93 -19.95 -39.77
CA ALA A 23 6.36 -18.74 -39.21
C ALA A 23 6.23 -18.94 -37.70
N LEU A 24 7.26 -18.51 -36.95
CA LEU A 24 7.18 -18.20 -35.53
C LEU A 24 6.22 -17.02 -35.37
N LEU A 25 4.92 -17.31 -35.47
CA LEU A 25 3.88 -16.47 -34.93
C LEU A 25 4.17 -16.40 -33.44
N GLY A 26 4.84 -15.33 -33.03
CA GLY A 26 4.99 -14.98 -31.63
C GLY A 26 3.58 -14.97 -31.05
N ALA A 27 3.28 -15.93 -30.18
CA ALA A 27 2.10 -15.85 -29.34
C ALA A 27 2.12 -14.45 -28.72
N PRO A 28 1.03 -13.68 -28.78
CA PRO A 28 0.98 -12.42 -28.07
C PRO A 28 1.37 -12.74 -26.63
N HIS A 29 2.50 -12.19 -26.19
CA HIS A 29 2.84 -12.21 -24.78
C HIS A 29 1.65 -11.54 -24.13
N SER A 30 0.77 -12.34 -23.54
CA SER A 30 -0.31 -11.84 -22.71
C SER A 30 0.42 -11.23 -21.53
N ALA A 31 0.78 -9.94 -21.67
CA ALA A 31 1.47 -9.19 -20.65
C ALA A 31 0.64 -9.40 -19.38
N GLY A 32 1.19 -10.14 -18.42
CA GLY A 32 0.46 -10.50 -17.21
C GLY A 32 -0.08 -9.20 -16.59
N LYS A 33 -1.31 -9.24 -16.07
CA LYS A 33 -1.92 -8.06 -15.44
C LYS A 33 -0.93 -7.45 -14.45
N GLU A 34 -0.59 -6.18 -14.63
CA GLU A 34 0.26 -5.46 -13.69
C GLU A 34 -0.33 -5.60 -12.29
N SER A 35 0.52 -5.88 -11.30
CA SER A 35 0.06 -6.18 -9.94
C SER A 35 0.24 -4.99 -9.02
N LEU A 36 -0.78 -4.72 -8.21
CA LEU A 36 -0.78 -3.65 -7.21
C LEU A 36 -1.03 -4.24 -5.82
N TYR A 37 -0.07 -4.07 -4.91
CA TYR A 37 -0.26 -4.43 -3.51
C TYR A 37 -0.60 -3.21 -2.66
N ILE A 38 -1.54 -3.36 -1.74
CA ILE A 38 -2.11 -2.25 -0.96
C ILE A 38 -2.03 -2.55 0.53
N PHE A 39 -1.45 -1.65 1.30
CA PHE A 39 -1.50 -1.69 2.76
C PHE A 39 -1.81 -0.29 3.28
N LEU A 40 -2.98 -0.10 3.89
CA LEU A 40 -3.41 1.18 4.45
C LEU A 40 -4.04 1.00 5.84
N PRO A 41 -3.66 1.81 6.84
CA PRO A 41 -4.28 1.78 8.16
C PRO A 41 -5.60 2.57 8.16
N THR A 42 -6.61 2.07 7.44
CA THR A 42 -7.97 2.66 7.40
C THR A 42 -8.97 1.78 8.13
N GLU A 43 -10.19 2.30 8.34
CA GLU A 43 -11.32 1.54 8.87
C GLU A 43 -11.92 0.57 7.83
N VAL A 44 -11.55 0.72 6.55
CA VAL A 44 -12.05 -0.14 5.46
C VAL A 44 -11.32 -1.48 5.53
N ARG A 45 -12.08 -2.57 5.65
CA ARG A 45 -11.52 -3.92 5.67
C ARG A 45 -10.72 -4.18 4.38
N PRO A 46 -9.54 -4.83 4.45
CA PRO A 46 -8.70 -5.07 3.26
C PRO A 46 -9.44 -5.75 2.11
N LYS A 47 -10.27 -6.76 2.39
CA LYS A 47 -11.04 -7.46 1.36
C LYS A 47 -12.01 -6.53 0.62
N VAL A 48 -12.70 -5.64 1.35
CA VAL A 48 -13.62 -4.66 0.76
C VAL A 48 -12.84 -3.67 -0.12
N LEU A 49 -11.69 -3.19 0.35
CA LEU A 49 -10.82 -2.32 -0.42
C LEU A 49 -10.32 -2.99 -1.70
N GLN A 50 -9.89 -4.25 -1.60
CA GLN A 50 -9.46 -5.04 -2.75
C GLN A 50 -10.59 -5.20 -3.76
N ASP A 51 -11.79 -5.56 -3.32
CA ASP A 51 -12.92 -5.84 -4.20
C ASP A 51 -13.36 -4.58 -4.96
N LYS A 52 -13.54 -3.46 -4.24
CA LYS A 52 -13.89 -2.17 -4.83
C LYS A 52 -12.86 -1.70 -5.87
N LEU A 53 -11.57 -1.78 -5.53
CA LEU A 53 -10.53 -1.38 -6.47
C LEU A 53 -10.36 -2.35 -7.63
N SER A 54 -10.58 -3.66 -7.42
CA SER A 54 -10.53 -4.65 -8.51
C SER A 54 -11.66 -4.42 -9.50
N GLN A 55 -12.84 -4.01 -9.03
CA GLN A 55 -13.96 -3.60 -9.88
C GLN A 55 -13.63 -2.31 -10.65
N ALA A 56 -13.05 -1.30 -9.98
CA ALA A 56 -12.67 -0.04 -10.61
C ALA A 56 -11.47 -0.17 -11.57
N CYS A 57 -10.64 -1.21 -11.41
CA CYS A 57 -9.41 -1.43 -12.16
C CYS A 57 -9.30 -2.89 -12.65
N PRO A 58 -10.19 -3.34 -13.57
CA PRO A 58 -10.31 -4.76 -13.93
C PRO A 58 -9.06 -5.34 -14.62
N ASN A 59 -8.18 -4.48 -15.13
CA ASN A 59 -6.94 -4.86 -15.81
C ASN A 59 -5.75 -5.06 -14.85
N LEU A 60 -5.93 -4.84 -13.55
CA LEU A 60 -4.89 -5.02 -12.54
C LEU A 60 -5.09 -6.28 -11.70
N LYS A 61 -3.99 -6.87 -11.24
CA LYS A 61 -4.03 -7.88 -10.16
C LYS A 61 -3.85 -7.15 -8.82
N ILE A 62 -4.95 -6.92 -8.10
CA ILE A 62 -4.93 -6.18 -6.83
C ILE A 62 -4.91 -7.12 -5.63
N THR A 63 -4.06 -6.84 -4.64
CA THR A 63 -4.05 -7.54 -3.36
C THR A 63 -3.95 -6.55 -2.21
N ALA A 64 -4.90 -6.58 -1.29
CA ALA A 64 -4.90 -5.70 -0.12
C ALA A 64 -4.57 -6.48 1.17
N PHE A 65 -3.75 -5.88 2.02
CA PHE A 65 -3.21 -6.50 3.22
C PHE A 65 -3.71 -5.76 4.46
N GLY A 66 -4.08 -6.52 5.49
CA GLY A 66 -4.48 -5.96 6.79
C GLY A 66 -3.34 -5.79 7.78
N ARG A 67 -2.18 -6.40 7.52
CA ARG A 67 -1.02 -6.39 8.41
C ARG A 67 0.24 -6.07 7.64
N ILE A 68 1.07 -5.19 8.20
CA ILE A 68 2.36 -4.81 7.61
C ILE A 68 3.30 -6.02 7.46
N LYS A 69 3.23 -7.01 8.37
CA LYS A 69 4.04 -8.23 8.28
C LYS A 69 3.75 -8.99 6.99
N ASP A 70 2.47 -9.21 6.69
CA ASP A 70 2.03 -10.01 5.54
C ASP A 70 2.36 -9.27 4.24
N PHE A 71 2.14 -7.94 4.23
CA PHE A 71 2.54 -7.07 3.10
C PHE A 71 4.04 -7.16 2.80
N LYS A 72 4.89 -7.06 3.82
CA LYS A 72 6.35 -7.15 3.67
C LYS A 72 6.80 -8.53 3.18
N VAL A 73 6.27 -9.59 3.79
CA VAL A 73 6.59 -10.97 3.39
C VAL A 73 6.21 -11.19 1.94
N LYS A 74 5.02 -10.75 1.53
CA LYS A 74 4.55 -10.96 0.16
C LYS A 74 5.36 -10.16 -0.86
N ILE A 75 5.73 -8.90 -0.58
CA ILE A 75 6.62 -8.12 -1.46
C ILE A 75 7.99 -8.79 -1.61
N ALA A 76 8.55 -9.36 -0.53
CA ALA A 76 9.84 -10.04 -0.60
C ALA A 76 9.80 -11.34 -1.43
N GLN A 77 8.66 -12.04 -1.43
CA GLN A 77 8.48 -13.32 -2.13
C GLN A 77 8.05 -13.13 -3.60
N GLU A 78 7.13 -12.20 -3.85
CA GLU A 78 6.56 -11.89 -5.16
C GLU A 78 6.44 -10.36 -5.28
N PRO A 79 7.52 -9.67 -5.68
CA PRO A 79 7.52 -8.21 -5.78
C PRO A 79 6.46 -7.74 -6.80
N PRO A 80 5.48 -6.91 -6.38
CA PRO A 80 4.49 -6.39 -7.32
C PRO A 80 5.07 -5.29 -8.20
N THR A 81 4.44 -5.06 -9.35
CA THR A 81 4.68 -3.90 -10.22
C THR A 81 4.63 -2.57 -9.46
N ALA A 82 3.66 -2.42 -8.55
CA ALA A 82 3.50 -1.22 -7.73
C ALA A 82 2.95 -1.52 -6.34
N ILE A 83 3.16 -0.57 -5.43
CA ILE A 83 2.61 -0.58 -4.08
C ILE A 83 1.86 0.72 -3.78
N LEU A 84 0.78 0.60 -3.03
CA LEU A 84 -0.02 1.73 -2.53
C LEU A 84 -0.08 1.67 -1.01
N THR A 85 0.56 2.62 -0.35
CA THR A 85 0.66 2.67 1.11
C THR A 85 0.91 4.09 1.61
N ILE A 86 0.82 4.33 2.91
CA ILE A 86 1.20 5.62 3.49
C ILE A 86 2.72 5.83 3.41
N THR A 87 3.13 7.10 3.30
CA THR A 87 4.54 7.48 3.08
C THR A 87 5.52 6.90 4.12
N PRO A 88 5.22 6.86 5.44
CA PRO A 88 6.13 6.25 6.41
C PRO A 88 6.44 4.78 6.15
N VAL A 89 5.47 4.02 5.63
CA VAL A 89 5.62 2.61 5.29
C VAL A 89 6.39 2.45 3.98
N LEU A 90 6.16 3.34 3.02
CA LEU A 90 6.85 3.32 1.74
C LEU A 90 8.38 3.42 1.90
N LYS A 91 8.85 4.17 2.90
CA LYS A 91 10.28 4.29 3.25
C LYS A 91 10.95 2.98 3.69
N LEU A 92 10.20 1.88 3.82
CA LEU A 92 10.75 0.55 4.09
C LEU A 92 11.15 -0.21 2.82
N PHE A 93 10.87 0.33 1.62
CA PHE A 93 11.01 -0.37 0.35
C PHE A 93 11.81 0.46 -0.67
N ASP A 94 13.15 0.34 -0.62
CA ASP A 94 14.05 1.16 -1.43
C ASP A 94 13.95 0.88 -2.94
N ASP A 95 13.52 -0.33 -3.32
CA ASP A 95 13.28 -0.75 -4.70
C ASP A 95 12.06 -0.08 -5.34
N TYR A 96 11.29 0.69 -4.58
CA TYR A 96 10.10 1.39 -5.04
C TYR A 96 10.34 2.90 -5.07
N SER A 97 9.86 3.55 -6.14
CA SER A 97 9.93 5.00 -6.32
C SER A 97 8.54 5.62 -6.33
N THR A 98 8.31 6.62 -5.49
CA THR A 98 7.03 7.35 -5.46
C THR A 98 6.73 7.96 -6.83
N LYS A 99 5.54 7.70 -7.36
CA LYS A 99 5.03 8.34 -8.59
C LYS A 99 3.96 9.38 -8.29
N PHE A 100 3.08 9.09 -7.33
CA PHE A 100 2.07 10.04 -6.85
C PHE A 100 1.98 10.01 -5.34
N SER A 101 1.75 11.19 -4.77
CA SER A 101 1.27 11.37 -3.40
C SER A 101 -0.20 11.75 -3.44
N GLY A 102 -0.97 11.23 -2.50
CA GLY A 102 -2.33 11.66 -2.26
C GLY A 102 -2.40 13.08 -1.73
N LEU A 103 -3.47 13.78 -2.08
CA LEU A 103 -3.88 15.03 -1.44
C LEU A 103 -5.18 14.82 -0.68
N LEU A 104 -5.29 15.48 0.48
CA LEU A 104 -6.53 15.64 1.22
C LEU A 104 -6.57 17.09 1.72
N ASN A 105 -7.63 17.84 1.40
CA ASN A 105 -7.75 19.27 1.73
C ASN A 105 -6.52 20.08 1.30
N GLY A 106 -6.02 19.84 0.09
CA GLY A 106 -4.85 20.53 -0.48
C GLY A 106 -3.49 20.15 0.14
N SER A 107 -3.43 19.19 1.06
CA SER A 107 -2.18 18.77 1.71
C SER A 107 -1.77 17.33 1.37
N LYS A 108 -0.47 17.09 1.18
CA LYS A 108 0.13 15.73 1.12
C LYS A 108 0.26 15.07 2.50
N PHE A 109 -0.09 15.80 3.56
CA PHE A 109 0.11 15.38 4.94
C PHE A 109 -1.19 15.34 5.73
N GLN A 110 -1.33 14.29 6.53
CA GLN A 110 -2.40 14.18 7.52
C GLN A 110 -1.96 14.85 8.82
N LYS A 111 -2.80 15.74 9.35
CA LYS A 111 -2.66 16.27 10.71
C LYS A 111 -3.11 15.22 11.72
N TYR A 112 -2.35 15.07 12.80
CA TYR A 112 -2.65 14.18 13.91
C TYR A 112 -2.90 14.96 15.20
N VAL A 113 -3.67 14.36 16.11
CA VAL A 113 -3.95 14.90 17.45
C VAL A 113 -3.85 13.79 18.48
N LEU A 114 -3.56 14.17 19.73
CA LEU A 114 -3.81 13.29 20.87
C LEU A 114 -5.24 13.50 21.35
N LEU A 115 -5.96 12.39 21.54
CA LEU A 115 -7.30 12.38 22.10
C LEU A 115 -7.28 11.65 23.43
N SER A 116 -7.59 12.38 24.50
CA SER A 116 -7.66 11.89 25.87
C SER A 116 -9.09 12.02 26.41
N VAL A 117 -9.32 11.56 27.63
CA VAL A 117 -10.61 11.65 28.33
C VAL A 117 -10.47 12.62 29.49
N GLU A 118 -11.46 13.50 29.67
CA GLU A 118 -11.60 14.50 30.74
C GLU A 118 -10.54 15.61 30.78
N GLN A 119 -9.26 15.30 30.58
CA GLN A 119 -8.15 16.25 30.70
C GLN A 119 -7.23 16.19 29.48
N PRO A 120 -6.66 17.33 29.02
CA PRO A 120 -5.69 17.34 27.94
C PRO A 120 -4.37 16.69 28.39
N ILE A 121 -3.64 16.10 27.43
CA ILE A 121 -2.27 15.65 27.67
C ILE A 121 -1.31 16.83 27.58
N GLU A 122 -0.47 16.99 28.60
CA GLU A 122 0.66 17.90 28.58
C GLU A 122 1.81 17.31 27.74
N LEU A 123 2.25 18.05 26.72
CA LEU A 123 3.27 17.55 25.79
C LEU A 123 4.66 17.43 26.42
N ASN A 124 4.97 18.24 27.43
CA ASN A 124 6.26 18.24 28.11
C ASN A 124 6.46 17.02 29.02
N GLY A 125 5.38 16.39 29.48
CA GLY A 125 5.39 15.22 30.38
C GLY A 125 5.13 13.88 29.70
N LEU A 126 5.34 13.79 28.38
CA LEU A 126 4.94 12.60 27.60
C LEU A 126 5.69 11.32 27.96
N SER A 127 6.91 11.38 28.52
CA SER A 127 7.72 10.19 28.89
C SER A 127 6.98 9.23 29.82
N ASP A 128 6.16 9.78 30.72
CA ASP A 128 5.47 8.99 31.75
C ASP A 128 4.09 8.53 31.29
N LYS A 129 3.66 8.97 30.10
CA LYS A 129 2.37 8.64 29.51
C LYS A 129 2.46 7.40 28.62
N THR A 130 1.36 6.67 28.56
CA THR A 130 1.12 5.58 27.62
C THR A 130 0.16 6.06 26.54
N ILE A 131 0.62 6.06 25.29
CA ILE A 131 -0.17 6.51 24.14
C ILE A 131 -0.57 5.31 23.29
N GLY A 132 -1.87 5.21 23.00
CA GLY A 132 -2.44 4.23 22.08
C GLY A 132 -2.21 4.63 20.62
N VAL A 133 -1.74 3.70 19.79
CA VAL A 133 -1.38 3.96 18.38
C VAL A 133 -1.75 2.80 17.47
N VAL A 134 -2.09 3.09 16.21
CA VAL A 134 -2.25 2.04 15.17
C VAL A 134 -0.89 1.60 14.67
N ASP A 135 -0.66 0.28 14.66
CA ASP A 135 0.59 -0.31 14.21
C ASP A 135 0.65 -0.50 12.69
N PHE A 136 1.42 0.34 12.02
CA PHE A 136 1.68 0.24 10.58
C PHE A 136 3.16 0.03 10.23
N LEU A 137 4.08 -0.02 11.21
CA LEU A 137 5.53 -0.23 10.99
C LEU A 137 6.12 -1.41 11.78
N GLY A 138 5.30 -2.11 12.55
CA GLY A 138 5.75 -3.12 13.51
C GLY A 138 6.45 -2.52 14.72
N ARG A 139 6.84 -3.37 15.69
CA ARG A 139 7.37 -2.94 16.99
C ARG A 139 8.57 -1.99 16.89
N LYS A 140 9.59 -2.39 16.12
CA LYS A 140 10.83 -1.60 15.97
C LYS A 140 10.57 -0.29 15.20
N GLY A 141 9.86 -0.37 14.08
CA GLY A 141 9.59 0.80 13.24
C GLY A 141 8.71 1.84 13.93
N MET A 142 7.69 1.41 14.68
CA MET A 142 6.87 2.30 15.49
C MET A 142 7.69 2.98 16.59
N LYS A 143 8.56 2.25 17.30
CA LYS A 143 9.43 2.85 18.33
C LYS A 143 10.32 3.95 17.73
N VAL A 144 10.94 3.69 16.57
CA VAL A 144 11.81 4.67 15.89
C VAL A 144 11.02 5.88 15.39
N LEU A 145 9.86 5.67 14.77
CA LEU A 145 9.02 6.76 14.27
C LEU A 145 8.60 7.69 15.42
N TYR A 146 8.08 7.15 16.51
CA TYR A 146 7.52 7.95 17.59
C TYR A 146 8.58 8.61 18.46
N ALA A 147 9.76 8.00 18.61
CA ALA A 147 10.90 8.68 19.25
C ALA A 147 11.40 9.91 18.45
N ARG A 148 11.12 9.97 17.14
CA ARG A 148 11.40 11.15 16.31
C ARG A 148 10.30 12.21 16.40
N LEU A 149 9.04 11.77 16.54
CA LEU A 149 7.87 12.66 16.60
C LEU A 149 7.69 13.32 17.97
N PHE A 150 8.04 12.62 19.05
CA PHE A 150 7.84 13.07 20.42
C PHE A 150 9.18 13.15 21.16
N ARG A 151 9.40 14.28 21.84
CA ARG A 151 10.55 14.50 22.74
C ARG A 151 10.03 15.19 24.01
N PRO A 152 9.93 14.49 25.15
CA PRO A 152 10.29 13.08 25.38
C PRO A 152 9.32 12.08 24.72
N ALA A 153 9.78 10.85 24.47
CA ALA A 153 8.99 9.82 23.80
C ALA A 153 8.10 9.03 24.80
N PRO A 154 6.80 8.85 24.52
CA PRO A 154 5.90 8.11 25.41
C PRO A 154 6.05 6.59 25.31
N LYS A 155 5.49 5.87 26.29
CA LYS A 155 5.23 4.43 26.16
C LYS A 155 4.15 4.21 25.11
N LEU A 156 4.31 3.18 24.26
CA LEU A 156 3.35 2.91 23.19
C LEU A 156 2.53 1.65 23.47
N LYS A 157 1.20 1.78 23.42
CA LYS A 157 0.28 0.65 23.34
C LYS A 157 -0.25 0.55 21.91
N ARG A 158 0.01 -0.57 21.25
CA ARG A 158 -0.26 -0.73 19.81
C ARG A 158 -1.51 -1.55 19.59
N VAL A 159 -2.32 -1.14 18.62
CA VAL A 159 -3.44 -1.91 18.07
C VAL A 159 -3.24 -2.11 16.57
N THR A 160 -3.94 -3.09 15.99
CA THR A 160 -3.85 -3.32 14.54
C THR A 160 -4.84 -2.44 13.78
N LYS A 161 -6.01 -2.15 14.37
CA LYS A 161 -7.08 -1.41 13.71
C LYS A 161 -7.39 -0.11 14.43
N LEU A 162 -7.91 0.86 13.70
CA LEU A 162 -8.18 2.20 14.24
C LEU A 162 -9.30 2.15 15.31
N GLU A 163 -10.34 1.36 15.07
CA GLU A 163 -11.47 1.20 15.97
C GLU A 163 -11.08 0.65 17.35
N ASP A 164 -10.02 -0.17 17.42
CA ASP A 164 -9.52 -0.75 18.67
C ASP A 164 -8.91 0.29 19.61
N LEU A 165 -8.56 1.48 19.11
CA LEU A 165 -8.05 2.58 19.95
C LEU A 165 -9.10 3.05 20.96
N LEU A 166 -10.38 3.05 20.58
CA LEU A 166 -11.45 3.49 21.48
C LEU A 166 -11.56 2.56 22.69
N THR A 167 -11.39 1.26 22.47
CA THR A 167 -11.35 0.24 23.53
C THR A 167 -10.24 0.53 24.55
N LEU A 168 -9.07 1.01 24.09
CA LEU A 168 -7.98 1.38 25.00
C LEU A 168 -8.37 2.54 25.93
N LEU A 169 -9.10 3.55 25.44
CA LEU A 169 -9.58 4.65 26.26
C LEU A 169 -10.67 4.21 27.22
N ASN A 170 -11.66 3.44 26.74
CA ASN A 170 -12.78 2.95 27.56
C ASN A 170 -12.29 2.16 28.78
N PHE A 171 -11.27 1.32 28.62
CA PHE A 171 -10.69 0.52 29.70
C PHE A 171 -9.52 1.21 30.42
N LYS A 172 -9.31 2.52 30.21
CA LYS A 172 -8.24 3.31 30.83
C LYS A 172 -6.86 2.66 30.69
N MET A 173 -6.62 2.01 29.55
CA MET A 173 -5.38 1.28 29.25
C MET A 173 -4.26 2.17 28.73
N VAL A 174 -4.58 3.40 28.38
CA VAL A 174 -3.71 4.45 27.83
C VAL A 174 -4.20 5.80 28.33
N ASP A 175 -3.30 6.77 28.43
CA ASP A 175 -3.63 8.16 28.81
C ASP A 175 -4.28 8.92 27.65
N ALA A 176 -3.87 8.61 26.42
CA ALA A 176 -4.46 9.16 25.19
C ALA A 176 -4.21 8.23 24.00
N ILE A 177 -4.86 8.53 22.88
CA ILE A 177 -4.62 7.87 21.60
C ILE A 177 -4.16 8.88 20.55
N LEU A 178 -3.27 8.47 19.65
CA LEU A 178 -2.86 9.26 18.50
C LEU A 178 -3.69 8.86 17.28
N LEU A 179 -4.42 9.81 16.69
CA LEU A 179 -5.23 9.57 15.48
C LEU A 179 -5.25 10.77 14.53
N PRO A 180 -5.62 10.56 13.25
CA PRO A 180 -5.88 11.65 12.32
C PRO A 180 -6.94 12.61 12.88
N ALA A 181 -6.71 13.91 12.76
CA ALA A 181 -7.67 14.93 13.21
C ALA A 181 -9.06 14.77 12.57
N SER A 182 -9.10 14.32 11.31
CA SER A 182 -10.34 14.04 10.56
C SER A 182 -11.18 12.90 11.15
N LYS A 183 -10.61 12.08 12.03
CA LYS A 183 -11.29 10.92 12.63
C LYS A 183 -11.88 11.20 14.00
N VAL A 184 -11.61 12.37 14.59
CA VAL A 184 -12.11 12.73 15.93
C VAL A 184 -13.65 12.72 16.00
N ALA A 185 -14.34 13.25 14.98
CA ALA A 185 -15.80 13.26 14.93
C ALA A 185 -16.38 11.83 15.04
N SER A 186 -15.84 10.89 14.24
CA SER A 186 -16.27 9.49 14.29
C SER A 186 -16.05 8.82 15.65
N PHE A 187 -15.04 9.24 16.42
CA PHE A 187 -14.81 8.73 17.78
C PHE A 187 -15.85 9.29 18.77
N ARG A 188 -16.22 10.58 18.63
CA ARG A 188 -17.29 11.21 19.43
C ARG A 188 -18.65 10.59 19.17
N GLU A 189 -18.94 10.20 17.93
CA GLU A 189 -20.19 9.52 17.58
C GLU A 189 -20.30 8.11 18.17
N LYS A 190 -19.16 7.40 18.26
CA LYS A 190 -19.09 6.00 18.72
C LYS A 190 -18.96 5.85 20.24
N SER A 191 -18.85 6.94 21.00
CA SER A 191 -18.56 6.89 22.44
C SER A 191 -19.19 8.04 23.21
N LYS A 192 -19.55 7.76 24.47
CA LYS A 192 -20.03 8.77 25.43
C LYS A 192 -18.91 9.40 26.27
N LEU A 193 -17.65 9.08 25.97
CA LEU A 193 -16.52 9.65 26.69
C LEU A 193 -16.38 11.16 26.43
N ASN A 194 -16.02 11.90 27.48
CA ASN A 194 -15.73 13.32 27.40
C ASN A 194 -14.33 13.55 26.80
N PHE A 195 -14.23 13.46 25.46
CA PHE A 195 -12.93 13.58 24.81
C PHE A 195 -12.38 15.01 24.81
N VAL A 196 -11.09 15.12 25.13
CA VAL A 196 -10.30 16.34 25.05
C VAL A 196 -9.23 16.18 23.97
N ILE A 197 -9.03 17.22 23.15
CA ILE A 197 -8.08 17.21 22.03
C ILE A 197 -6.84 18.02 22.42
N THR A 198 -5.67 17.38 22.41
CA THR A 198 -4.38 18.07 22.41
C THR A 198 -3.85 18.14 20.98
N LYS A 199 -3.72 19.36 20.45
CA LYS A 199 -3.18 19.61 19.10
C LYS A 199 -1.67 19.33 19.07
N LEU A 200 -1.19 18.81 17.94
CA LEU A 200 0.23 18.56 17.68
C LEU A 200 0.66 19.43 16.50
N GLU A 201 1.53 20.40 16.72
CA GLU A 201 1.90 21.37 15.68
C GLU A 201 2.86 20.78 14.62
N ASN A 202 3.77 19.92 15.07
CA ASN A 202 4.90 19.44 14.27
C ASN A 202 4.75 17.99 13.79
N ILE A 203 3.61 17.33 14.07
CA ILE A 203 3.40 15.93 13.71
C ILE A 203 2.54 15.86 12.45
N LYS A 204 3.22 15.58 11.34
CA LYS A 204 2.63 15.39 10.02
C LYS A 204 3.10 14.06 9.46
N LEU A 205 2.17 13.16 9.16
CA LEU A 205 2.47 11.91 8.45
C LEU A 205 1.98 12.03 7.01
N GLY A 206 2.82 11.62 6.07
CA GLY A 206 2.46 11.63 4.66
C GLY A 206 1.28 10.69 4.39
N LEU A 207 0.38 11.13 3.52
CA LEU A 207 -0.78 10.37 3.09
C LEU A 207 -0.40 9.13 2.26
N THR A 208 -1.43 8.45 1.78
CA THR A 208 -1.33 7.38 0.79
C THR A 208 -0.53 7.86 -0.42
N ALA A 209 0.43 7.05 -0.85
CA ALA A 209 1.26 7.30 -2.01
C ALA A 209 1.32 6.03 -2.87
N LEU A 210 1.33 6.23 -4.18
CA LEU A 210 1.62 5.19 -5.15
C LEU A 210 3.11 5.19 -5.43
N ALA A 211 3.74 4.03 -5.28
CA ALA A 211 5.12 3.82 -5.68
C ALA A 211 5.24 2.63 -6.63
N VAL A 212 6.13 2.77 -7.59
CA VAL A 212 6.37 1.79 -8.65
C VAL A 212 7.73 1.16 -8.45
N ASN A 213 7.80 -0.16 -8.63
CA ASN A 213 9.07 -0.88 -8.62
C ASN A 213 9.98 -0.26 -9.68
N ARG A 214 11.22 0.08 -9.31
CA ARG A 214 12.16 0.81 -10.18
C ARG A 214 12.47 0.08 -11.49
N LYS A 215 12.26 -1.24 -11.54
CA LYS A 215 12.47 -2.09 -12.73
C LYS A 215 11.27 -2.11 -13.67
N GLU A 216 10.16 -1.49 -13.29
CA GLU A 216 8.87 -1.57 -13.98
C GLU A 216 8.41 -0.20 -14.52
N LYS A 217 7.67 -0.21 -15.64
CA LYS A 217 7.03 1.00 -16.18
C LYS A 217 5.69 1.32 -15.50
N ALA A 218 4.95 0.29 -15.09
CA ALA A 218 3.68 0.36 -14.39
C ALA A 218 2.63 1.27 -15.07
N THR A 219 2.55 1.23 -16.40
CA THR A 219 1.69 2.14 -17.17
C THR A 219 0.23 1.91 -16.82
N ALA A 220 -0.22 0.65 -16.76
CA ALA A 220 -1.61 0.33 -16.48
C ALA A 220 -2.00 0.73 -15.05
N VAL A 221 -1.12 0.50 -14.06
CA VAL A 221 -1.36 0.93 -12.67
C VAL A 221 -1.45 2.45 -12.57
N ILE A 222 -0.50 3.17 -13.18
CA ILE A 222 -0.45 4.64 -13.14
C ILE A 222 -1.72 5.24 -13.72
N GLU A 223 -2.19 4.74 -14.86
CA GLU A 223 -3.42 5.21 -15.49
C GLU A 223 -4.66 4.88 -14.66
N ALA A 224 -4.77 3.64 -14.19
CA ALA A 224 -5.91 3.19 -13.41
C ALA A 224 -6.07 4.01 -12.12
N ILE A 225 -4.98 4.23 -11.38
CA ILE A 225 -5.01 5.01 -10.12
C ILE A 225 -5.38 6.48 -10.36
N LYS A 226 -4.89 7.10 -11.45
CA LYS A 226 -5.27 8.47 -11.81
C LYS A 226 -6.76 8.61 -12.13
N LYS A 227 -7.32 7.61 -12.82
CA LYS A 227 -8.71 7.59 -13.31
C LYS A 227 -9.74 7.19 -12.25
N LEU A 228 -9.32 6.78 -11.05
CA LEU A 228 -10.24 6.49 -9.94
C LEU A 228 -11.21 7.66 -9.72
N ASP A 229 -12.49 7.33 -9.55
CA ASP A 229 -13.51 8.30 -9.18
C ASP A 229 -13.35 8.81 -7.73
N LYS A 230 -14.25 9.71 -7.32
CA LYS A 230 -14.24 10.30 -5.98
C LYS A 230 -14.47 9.27 -4.87
N GLU A 231 -15.36 8.29 -5.08
CA GLU A 231 -15.66 7.26 -4.08
C GLU A 231 -14.43 6.39 -3.82
N ASN A 232 -13.79 5.88 -4.87
CA ASN A 232 -12.61 5.03 -4.75
C ASN A 232 -11.38 5.79 -4.21
N LYS A 233 -11.21 7.07 -4.56
CA LYS A 233 -10.18 7.92 -3.93
C LYS A 233 -10.45 8.11 -2.44
N ALA A 234 -11.70 8.31 -2.03
CA ALA A 234 -12.07 8.45 -0.63
C ALA A 234 -11.77 7.18 0.18
N LEU A 235 -11.95 5.98 -0.40
CA LEU A 235 -11.53 4.71 0.24
C LEU A 235 -10.03 4.65 0.55
N LEU A 236 -9.22 5.35 -0.27
CA LEU A 236 -7.77 5.47 -0.12
C LEU A 236 -7.35 6.62 0.80
N GLY A 237 -8.30 7.38 1.35
CA GLY A 237 -8.06 8.53 2.21
C GLY A 237 -7.51 9.75 1.46
N VAL A 238 -7.82 9.87 0.16
CA VAL A 238 -7.33 10.97 -0.70
C VAL A 238 -8.48 11.54 -1.53
N GLU A 239 -8.31 12.76 -2.01
CA GLU A 239 -9.24 13.46 -2.92
C GLU A 239 -8.64 13.59 -4.32
N ALA A 240 -7.31 13.72 -4.39
CA ALA A 240 -6.58 13.88 -5.64
C ALA A 240 -5.19 13.26 -5.55
N TRP A 241 -4.54 13.15 -6.71
CA TRP A 241 -3.17 12.69 -6.84
C TRP A 241 -2.30 13.80 -7.39
N VAL A 242 -1.08 13.91 -6.86
CA VAL A 242 -0.06 14.84 -7.34
C VAL A 242 1.27 14.13 -7.44
N LYS A 243 2.11 14.56 -8.38
CA LYS A 243 3.48 14.07 -8.49
C LYS A 243 4.30 14.49 -7.27
#